data_AF-Q2A776-F1
#
_entry.id   AF-Q2A776-F1
#
_cell.length_a   1.000
_cell.length_b   1.000
_cell.length_c   1.000
_cell.angle_alpha   90.00
_cell.angle_beta   90.00
_cell.angle_gamma   90.00
#
_symmetry.space_group_name_H-M   'P 1'
#
loop_
_entity.id
_entity.type
_entity.pdbx_description
1 polymer ?
#
loop_
_entity_poly.entity_id
_entity_poly.type
_entity_poly.pdbx_seq_one_letter_code
_entity_poly.pdbx_strand_id
1 'polypeptide(L)'
;RDLVTLQRSLGKTVLFVTHDISEAFKLGDHIVLLDTGARIVQQGRPADFITHPADEFVARFIGLGTGATTLHTEQVDGRTLVLNTNEQPLGLLDDQPRSDQPDNPAHIVGPTGQERPS
;
A
#
# COMPACT_ATOMS: atom_id res chain seq x y z
N ARG A 1 -15.04 -12.05 17.29
CA ARG A 1 -15.57 -10.77 17.81
C ARG A 1 -14.40 -9.81 17.82
N ASP A 2 -14.32 -8.96 16.79
CA ASP A 2 -13.10 -8.23 16.41
C ASP A 2 -12.72 -7.10 17.37
N LEU A 3 -11.43 -7.06 17.71
CA LEU A 3 -10.81 -6.02 18.54
C LEU A 3 -10.99 -4.62 17.92
N VAL A 4 -11.05 -4.55 16.60
CA VAL A 4 -11.21 -3.31 15.81
C VAL A 4 -12.58 -2.65 16.01
N THR A 5 -13.65 -3.45 16.08
CA THR A 5 -15.01 -2.94 16.29
C THR A 5 -15.18 -2.37 17.71
N LEU A 6 -14.54 -3.00 18.71
CA LEU A 6 -14.56 -2.52 20.09
C LEU A 6 -13.81 -1.19 20.23
N GLN A 7 -12.64 -1.05 19.58
CA GLN A 7 -11.87 0.21 19.63
C GLN A 7 -12.64 1.40 19.06
N ARG A 8 -13.30 1.25 17.90
CA ARG A 8 -14.12 2.33 17.31
C ARG A 8 -15.31 2.73 18.20
N SER A 9 -15.88 1.79 18.97
CA SER A 9 -17.03 2.05 19.84
C SER A 9 -16.70 2.79 21.13
N LEU A 10 -15.41 2.87 21.51
CA LEU A 10 -15.00 3.38 22.84
C LEU A 10 -14.75 4.89 22.88
N GLY A 11 -14.74 5.60 21.74
CA GLY A 11 -14.54 7.06 21.71
C GLY A 11 -13.24 7.52 22.36
N LYS A 12 -12.23 6.64 22.41
CA LYS A 12 -10.91 6.91 23.01
C LYS A 12 -9.86 7.07 21.93
N THR A 13 -8.95 8.02 22.13
CA THR A 13 -7.74 8.14 21.31
C THR A 13 -6.82 6.96 21.59
N VAL A 14 -6.41 6.25 20.54
CA VAL A 14 -5.46 5.13 20.62
C VAL A 14 -4.19 5.50 19.87
N LEU A 15 -3.04 5.28 20.49
CA LEU A 15 -1.73 5.48 19.88
C LEU A 15 -1.09 4.13 19.60
N PHE A 16 -0.84 3.82 18.33
CA PHE A 16 -0.08 2.65 17.91
C PHE A 16 1.34 3.07 17.51
N VAL A 17 2.32 2.31 17.98
CA VAL A 17 3.72 2.46 17.59
C VAL A 17 4.12 1.16 16.89
N THR A 18 4.49 1.27 15.63
CA THR A 18 5.00 0.16 14.83
C THR A 18 6.24 0.61 14.06
N HIS A 19 7.00 -0.37 13.60
CA HIS A 19 8.11 -0.18 12.68
C HIS A 19 7.71 -0.50 11.22
N ASP A 20 6.51 -1.03 10.99
CA ASP A 20 5.99 -1.36 9.66
C ASP A 20 5.04 -0.26 9.16
N ILE A 21 5.39 0.35 8.03
CA ILE A 21 4.59 1.39 7.39
C ILE A 21 3.22 0.88 6.89
N SER A 22 3.16 -0.39 6.47
CA SER A 22 1.93 -1.02 5.97
C SER A 22 0.90 -1.16 7.07
N GLU A 23 1.34 -1.52 8.28
CA GLU A 23 0.48 -1.56 9.47
C GLU A 23 -0.02 -0.16 9.83
N ALA A 24 0.87 0.84 9.80
CA ALA A 24 0.50 2.23 10.07
C ALA A 24 -0.54 2.75 9.06
N PHE A 25 -0.40 2.40 7.77
CA PHE A 25 -1.34 2.80 6.71
C PHE A 25 -2.68 2.10 6.82
N LYS A 26 -2.69 0.84 7.27
CA LYS A 26 -3.91 0.04 7.42
C LYS A 26 -4.75 0.47 8.63
N LEU A 27 -4.09 0.84 9.73
CA LEU A 27 -4.75 1.06 11.03
C LEU A 27 -4.90 2.54 11.40
N GLY A 28 -4.02 3.41 10.90
CA GLY A 28 -3.93 4.80 11.32
C GLY A 28 -4.75 5.75 10.46
N ASP A 29 -5.60 6.56 11.10
CA ASP A 29 -6.24 7.71 10.46
C ASP A 29 -5.26 8.91 10.33
N HIS A 30 -4.27 8.96 11.21
CA HIS A 30 -3.20 9.97 11.25
C HIS A 30 -1.88 9.30 11.65
N ILE A 31 -0.81 9.64 10.93
CA ILE A 31 0.51 9.03 11.06
C ILE A 31 1.52 10.10 11.43
N VAL A 32 2.47 9.75 12.29
CA VAL A 32 3.64 10.55 12.62
C VAL A 32 4.88 9.70 12.39
N LEU A 33 5.72 10.11 11.44
CA LEU A 33 7.00 9.48 11.15
C LEU A 33 8.11 10.20 11.93
N LEU A 34 8.87 9.42 12.70
CA LEU A 34 9.96 9.91 13.54
C LEU A 34 11.31 9.42 13.00
N ASP A 35 12.31 10.30 13.04
CA ASP A 35 13.72 10.00 12.80
C ASP A 35 14.49 9.99 14.13
N THR A 36 15.77 9.63 14.06
CA THR A 36 16.73 9.55 15.15
C THR A 36 16.63 10.77 16.07
N GLY A 37 16.54 10.51 17.38
CA GLY A 37 16.32 11.56 18.38
C GLY A 37 14.87 12.02 18.51
N ALA A 38 13.91 11.23 18.04
CA ALA A 38 12.47 11.53 18.08
C ALA A 38 12.10 12.81 17.30
N ARG A 39 12.82 13.11 16.23
CA ARG A 39 12.50 14.24 15.33
C ARG A 39 11.32 13.86 14.45
N ILE A 40 10.24 14.63 14.45
CA ILE A 40 9.16 14.46 13.49
C ILE A 40 9.68 14.80 12.10
N VAL A 41 9.61 13.83 11.19
CA VAL A 41 9.97 14.01 9.78
C VAL A 41 8.75 14.46 8.99
N GLN A 42 7.63 13.75 9.16
CA GLN A 42 6.36 14.08 8.53
C GLN A 42 5.22 13.59 9.41
N GLN A 43 4.10 14.31 9.37
CA GLN A 43 2.86 13.91 10.01
C GLN A 43 1.67 14.28 9.12
N GLY A 44 0.62 13.46 9.15
CA GLY A 44 -0.58 13.69 8.34
C GLY A 44 -1.37 12.41 8.10
N ARG A 45 -2.29 12.44 7.13
CA ARG A 45 -3.07 11.25 6.74
C ARG A 45 -2.21 10.33 5.87
N PRO A 46 -2.51 9.02 5.80
CA PRO A 46 -1.78 8.10 4.92
C PRO A 46 -1.68 8.57 3.46
N ALA A 47 -2.74 9.16 2.92
CA ALA A 47 -2.75 9.71 1.56
C ALA A 47 -1.74 10.85 1.35
N ASP A 48 -1.47 11.65 2.38
CA ASP A 48 -0.54 12.78 2.29
C ASP A 48 0.91 12.28 2.21
N PHE A 49 1.24 11.16 2.86
CA PHE A 49 2.55 10.52 2.73
C PHE A 49 2.80 10.03 1.29
N ILE A 50 1.79 9.44 0.65
CA ILE A 50 1.89 8.91 -0.72
C ILE A 50 1.96 10.03 -1.76
N THR A 51 1.10 11.05 -1.62
CA THR A 51 0.93 12.10 -2.64
C THR A 51 1.92 13.26 -2.48
N HIS A 52 2.35 13.55 -1.25
CA HIS A 52 3.20 14.68 -0.90
C HIS A 52 4.23 14.29 0.18
N PRO A 53 5.17 13.39 -0.12
CA PRO A 53 6.24 13.05 0.82
C PRO A 53 7.10 14.29 1.11
N ALA A 54 7.44 14.51 2.39
CA ALA A 54 8.15 15.71 2.84
C ALA A 54 9.59 15.80 2.31
N ASP A 55 10.25 14.65 2.13
CA ASP A 55 11.59 14.55 1.55
C ASP A 55 11.83 13.16 0.90
N GLU A 56 13.02 12.97 0.34
CA GLU A 56 13.42 11.71 -0.30
C GLU A 56 13.48 10.55 0.70
N PHE A 57 13.83 10.81 1.97
CA PHE A 57 13.83 9.78 3.00
C PHE A 57 12.41 9.26 3.22
N VAL A 58 11.40 10.12 3.34
CA VAL A 58 10.01 9.70 3.48
C VAL A 58 9.55 8.94 2.24
N ALA A 59 9.84 9.46 1.05
CA ALA A 59 9.47 8.79 -0.20
C ALA A 59 10.06 7.38 -0.29
N ARG A 60 11.33 7.21 0.10
CA ARG A 60 11.98 5.89 0.17
C ARG A 60 11.38 5.01 1.26
N PHE A 61 11.07 5.58 2.41
CA PHE A 61 10.54 4.86 3.56
C PHE A 61 9.17 4.22 3.28
N ILE A 62 8.30 4.93 2.55
CA ILE A 62 6.99 4.42 2.13
C ILE A 62 7.04 3.55 0.87
N GLY A 63 8.25 3.23 0.39
CA GLY A 63 8.44 2.37 -0.78
C GLY A 63 8.20 3.05 -2.14
N LEU A 64 8.09 4.38 -2.21
CA LEU A 64 8.08 5.16 -3.46
C LEU A 64 9.49 5.53 -3.96
N GLY A 65 10.54 5.09 -3.25
CA GLY A 65 11.95 5.32 -3.61
C GLY A 65 12.42 4.56 -4.84
N THR A 66 13.72 4.70 -5.17
CA THR A 66 14.47 4.34 -6.40
C THR A 66 14.40 2.90 -6.95
N GLY A 67 13.40 2.10 -6.56
CA GLY A 67 13.00 0.85 -7.19
C GLY A 67 11.49 0.72 -7.46
N ALA A 68 10.68 1.72 -7.06
CA ALA A 68 9.27 1.79 -7.38
C ALA A 68 9.12 2.13 -8.87
N THR A 69 8.70 1.15 -9.65
CA THR A 69 8.34 1.43 -11.04
C THR A 69 6.97 2.06 -11.05
N THR A 70 6.82 3.22 -11.69
CA THR A 70 5.51 3.82 -11.91
C THR A 70 4.63 2.82 -12.64
N LEU A 71 3.51 2.48 -12.00
CA LEU A 71 2.50 1.60 -12.57
C LEU A 71 1.36 2.44 -13.12
N HIS A 72 0.93 2.13 -14.32
CA HIS A 72 -0.28 2.70 -14.90
C HIS A 72 -1.17 1.58 -15.41
N THR A 73 -2.45 1.88 -15.53
CA THR A 73 -3.46 0.92 -15.95
C THR A 73 -4.01 1.29 -17.32
N GLU A 74 -4.11 0.32 -18.22
CA GLU A 74 -4.75 0.47 -19.54
C GLU A 74 -5.88 -0.54 -19.70
N GLN A 75 -6.96 -0.15 -20.39
CA GLN A 75 -8.07 -1.04 -20.71
C GLN A 75 -7.91 -1.64 -22.11
N VAL A 76 -7.79 -2.97 -22.18
CA VAL A 76 -7.71 -3.73 -23.44
C VAL A 76 -8.71 -4.88 -23.40
N ASP A 77 -9.62 -4.93 -24.38
CA ASP A 77 -10.67 -5.96 -24.49
C ASP A 77 -11.50 -6.16 -23.21
N GLY A 78 -11.78 -5.07 -22.50
CA GLY A 78 -12.55 -5.09 -21.25
C GLY A 78 -11.78 -5.59 -20.03
N ARG A 79 -10.45 -5.74 -20.12
CA ARG A 79 -9.56 -6.14 -19.03
C ARG A 79 -8.58 -5.01 -18.70
N THR A 80 -8.28 -4.82 -17.42
CA THR A 80 -7.33 -3.82 -16.96
C THR A 80 -5.92 -4.40 -16.90
N LEU A 81 -5.04 -3.96 -17.79
CA LEU A 81 -3.62 -4.30 -17.78
C LEU A 81 -2.87 -3.35 -16.85
N VAL A 82 -1.99 -3.89 -16.02
CA VAL A 82 -1.04 -3.11 -15.22
C VAL A 82 0.29 -3.10 -15.94
N LEU A 83 0.73 -1.91 -16.33
CA LEU A 83 1.93 -1.65 -17.11
C LEU A 83 2.95 -0.91 -16.27
N ASN A 84 4.22 -1.14 -16.55
CA ASN A 84 5.33 -0.42 -15.95
C ASN A 84 5.71 0.82 -16.79
N THR A 85 6.65 1.65 -16.34
CA THR A 85 7.10 2.85 -17.08
C THR A 85 7.68 2.56 -18.48
N ASN A 86 8.10 1.32 -18.75
CA ASN A 86 8.63 0.88 -20.04
C ASN A 86 7.55 0.23 -20.93
N GLU A 87 6.26 0.45 -20.63
CA GLU A 87 5.10 -0.12 -21.35
C GLU A 87 5.06 -1.66 -21.32
N GLN A 88 5.80 -2.30 -20.42
CA GLN A 88 5.78 -3.75 -20.28
C GLN A 88 4.61 -4.17 -19.38
N PRO A 89 3.80 -5.16 -19.78
CA PRO A 89 2.71 -5.67 -18.96
C PRO A 89 3.26 -6.49 -17.79
N LEU A 90 2.93 -6.08 -16.56
CA LEU A 90 3.28 -6.80 -15.33
C LEU A 90 2.19 -7.79 -14.90
N GLY A 91 0.95 -7.56 -15.32
CA GLY A 91 -0.17 -8.43 -15.02
C GLY A 91 -1.52 -7.79 -15.34
N LEU A 92 -2.57 -8.47 -14.91
CA LEU A 92 -3.95 -8.02 -15.04
C LEU A 92 -4.48 -7.65 -13.67
N LEU A 93 -5.18 -6.52 -13.57
CA LEU A 93 -5.90 -6.16 -12.36
C LEU A 93 -7.24 -6.90 -12.36
N ASP A 94 -7.39 -7.82 -11.41
CA ASP A 94 -8.66 -8.50 -11.14
C ASP A 94 -9.34 -7.77 -9.98
N ASP A 95 -10.56 -7.29 -10.22
CA ASP A 95 -11.39 -6.57 -9.25
C ASP A 95 -12.33 -7.51 -8.49
N GLN A 96 -12.27 -8.82 -8.77
CA GLN A 96 -13.04 -9.82 -8.06
C GLN A 96 -12.35 -10.18 -6.73
N PRO A 97 -13.04 -10.03 -5.57
CA PRO A 97 -12.48 -10.42 -4.29
C PRO A 97 -12.27 -11.94 -4.24
N ARG A 98 -11.05 -12.37 -3.94
CA ARG A 98 -10.76 -13.81 -3.79
C ARG A 98 -11.42 -14.34 -2.52
N SER A 99 -11.89 -15.58 -2.57
CA SER A 99 -12.50 -16.27 -1.43
C SER A 99 -11.55 -16.48 -0.25
N ASP A 100 -10.24 -16.45 -0.48
CA ASP A 100 -9.17 -16.60 0.53
C ASP A 100 -8.71 -15.27 1.15
N GLN A 101 -9.02 -14.11 0.54
CA GLN A 101 -8.59 -12.79 1.00
C GLN A 101 -9.68 -11.71 0.77
N PRO A 102 -10.77 -11.72 1.57
CA PRO A 102 -11.93 -10.86 1.34
C PRO A 102 -11.67 -9.35 1.55
N ASP A 103 -10.65 -8.99 2.33
CA ASP A 103 -10.30 -7.60 2.63
C ASP A 103 -9.41 -6.94 1.56
N ASN A 104 -9.06 -7.65 0.49
CA ASN A 104 -8.25 -7.10 -0.60
C ASN A 104 -9.00 -7.15 -1.94
N PRO A 105 -9.69 -6.06 -2.34
CA PRO A 105 -10.58 -6.05 -3.50
C PRO A 105 -9.83 -5.97 -4.83
N ALA A 106 -8.52 -5.74 -4.83
CA ALA A 106 -7.74 -5.54 -6.06
C ALA A 106 -6.40 -6.27 -5.97
N HIS A 107 -6.13 -7.17 -6.90
CA HIS A 107 -4.86 -7.89 -6.97
C HIS A 107 -4.35 -7.97 -8.42
N ILE A 108 -3.03 -7.86 -8.57
CA ILE A 108 -2.35 -8.05 -9.86
C ILE A 108 -2.17 -9.55 -10.10
N VAL A 109 -2.86 -10.12 -11.07
CA VAL A 109 -2.66 -11.49 -11.52
C VAL A 109 -1.51 -11.49 -12.52
N GLY A 110 -0.39 -12.12 -12.14
CA GLY A 110 0.78 -12.25 -13.02
C GLY A 110 0.49 -13.11 -14.26
N PRO A 111 1.29 -12.97 -15.33
CA PRO A 111 1.16 -13.81 -16.51
C PRO A 111 1.34 -15.28 -16.11
N THR A 112 0.31 -16.10 -16.33
CA THR A 112 0.34 -17.52 -16.02
C THR A 112 1.31 -18.25 -16.97
N GLY A 113 2.34 -18.90 -16.42
CA GLY A 113 3.29 -19.80 -17.10
C GLY A 113 4.75 -19.32 -17.01
N GLN A 114 5.72 -20.05 -16.47
CA GLN A 114 5.91 -21.50 -16.39
C GLN A 114 6.43 -21.90 -15.00
N GLU A 115 5.81 -22.91 -14.40
CA GLU A 115 6.52 -23.82 -13.51
C GLU A 115 7.75 -24.34 -14.29
N ARG A 116 8.96 -24.04 -13.82
CA ARG A 116 10.13 -24.83 -14.21
C ARG A 116 10.09 -26.09 -13.36
N PRO A 117 9.85 -27.29 -13.90
CA PRO A 117 10.10 -28.50 -13.15
C PRO A 117 11.62 -28.67 -12.97
N SER A 118 11.98 -28.85 -11.70
CA SER A 118 13.21 -29.43 -11.12
C SER A 118 14.57 -28.90 -11.58
#